data_AF-A0A357TG05-F1
#
_entry.id   AF-A0A357TG05-F1
#
_cell.length_a   1.000
_cell.length_b   1.000
_cell.length_c   1.000
_cell.angle_alpha   90.00
_cell.angle_beta   90.00
_cell.angle_gamma   90.00
#
_symmetry.space_group_name_H-M   'P 1'
#
loop_
_entity.id
_entity.type
_entity.pdbx_description
1 polymer ?
#
loop_
_entity_poly.entity_id
_entity_poly.type
_entity_poly.pdbx_seq_one_letter_code
_entity_poly.pdbx_strand_id
1 'polypeptide(L)'
;MQFVPAPGGSAWISVWETRVSDYAAFSAATTNGWHAAWFQETTNHPAVEVRWDEAEAFCAWLSQRERASGLLGANEGYRLPTSDEWTSALGQPQDGDPSTIFGNFGPALKSDSFPHTSEVGTFQSNALGLHDLRGNVWEWCTAWPSEEGAIRILRGGGWRDHAPELLAPGRQLLVAQHAIAEDYGFRCVLVLKRPPQPK
;
A
#
# COMPACT_ATOMS: atom_id res chain seq x y z
N MET A 1 0.00 3.05 12.61
CA MET A 1 -0.42 3.43 11.24
C MET A 1 -1.58 4.41 11.31
N GLN A 2 -1.76 5.27 10.30
CA GLN A 2 -2.88 6.21 10.19
C GLN A 2 -3.83 5.75 9.08
N PHE A 3 -5.13 5.97 9.27
CA PHE A 3 -6.18 5.50 8.37
C PHE A 3 -7.25 6.57 8.11
N VAL A 4 -7.88 6.50 6.94
CA VAL A 4 -9.09 7.25 6.59
C VAL A 4 -10.18 6.28 6.11
N PRO A 5 -11.47 6.66 6.17
CA PRO A 5 -12.55 5.82 5.66
C PRO A 5 -12.33 5.48 4.17
N ALA A 6 -12.37 4.20 3.82
CA ALA A 6 -12.32 3.78 2.43
C ALA A 6 -13.67 4.09 1.75
N PRO A 7 -13.67 4.46 0.45
CA PRO A 7 -14.90 4.58 -0.33
C PRO A 7 -15.76 3.31 -0.20
N GLY A 8 -17.06 3.47 0.06
CA GLY A 8 -17.99 2.35 0.33
C GLY A 8 -18.21 2.03 1.81
N GLY A 9 -17.40 2.58 2.73
CA GLY A 9 -17.73 2.70 4.16
C GLY A 9 -17.68 1.42 5.01
N SER A 10 -17.19 0.31 4.46
CA SER A 10 -17.04 -0.98 5.15
C SER A 10 -15.64 -1.21 5.74
N ALA A 11 -14.68 -0.35 5.40
CA ALA A 11 -13.29 -0.45 5.84
C ALA A 11 -12.61 0.93 5.89
N TRP A 12 -11.42 0.97 6.46
CA TRP A 12 -10.54 2.12 6.48
C TRP A 12 -9.25 1.76 5.77
N ILE A 13 -8.68 2.66 4.99
CA ILE A 13 -7.46 2.43 4.22
C ILE A 13 -6.32 3.28 4.78
N SER A 14 -5.11 2.71 4.83
CA SER A 14 -3.97 3.43 5.38
C SER A 14 -3.61 4.63 4.50
N VAL A 15 -3.30 5.74 5.16
CA VAL A 15 -3.04 7.03 4.52
C VAL A 15 -1.84 6.99 3.58
N TRP A 16 -0.87 6.13 3.88
CA TRP A 16 0.40 5.96 3.17
C TRP A 16 0.73 4.46 3.06
N GLU A 17 1.77 4.13 2.29
CA GLU A 17 2.30 2.76 2.28
C GLU A 17 2.82 2.35 3.67
N THR A 18 2.92 1.04 3.90
CA THR A 18 3.53 0.49 5.12
C THR A 18 4.99 0.91 5.15
N ARG A 19 5.41 1.60 6.22
CA ARG A 19 6.77 2.14 6.31
C ARG A 19 7.79 1.08 6.70
N VAL A 20 9.06 1.35 6.43
CA VAL A 20 10.21 0.57 6.93
C VAL A 20 10.11 0.36 8.44
N SER A 21 9.76 1.39 9.22
CA SER A 21 9.59 1.28 10.68
C SER A 21 8.50 0.27 11.09
N ASP A 22 7.37 0.25 10.37
CA ASP A 22 6.26 -0.64 10.66
C ASP A 22 6.64 -2.09 10.30
N TYR A 23 7.21 -2.31 9.11
CA TYR A 23 7.59 -3.65 8.64
C TYR A 23 8.80 -4.24 9.37
N ALA A 24 9.78 -3.40 9.76
CA ALA A 24 10.90 -3.84 10.60
C ALA A 24 10.44 -4.41 11.95
N ALA A 25 9.37 -3.86 12.54
CA ALA A 25 8.80 -4.39 13.78
C ALA A 25 8.20 -5.80 13.57
N PHE A 26 7.60 -6.07 12.41
CA PHE A 26 7.14 -7.40 12.02
C PHE A 26 8.31 -8.35 11.78
N SER A 27 9.33 -7.92 11.04
CA SER A 27 10.55 -8.70 10.77
C SER A 27 11.22 -9.17 12.05
N ALA A 28 11.45 -8.24 12.99
CA ALA A 28 12.02 -8.55 14.29
C ALA A 28 11.15 -9.51 15.13
N ALA A 29 9.82 -9.36 15.07
CA ALA A 29 8.90 -10.20 15.85
C ALA A 29 8.71 -11.62 15.28
N THR A 30 8.97 -11.83 13.99
CA THR A 30 8.70 -13.09 13.30
C THR A 30 9.95 -13.80 12.78
N THR A 31 11.12 -13.19 12.93
CA THR A 31 12.41 -13.71 12.43
C THR A 31 12.38 -13.96 10.92
N ASN A 32 11.68 -13.12 10.16
CA ASN A 32 11.52 -13.29 8.71
C ASN A 32 12.79 -12.89 7.91
N GLY A 33 13.76 -12.24 8.55
CA GLY A 33 15.05 -11.88 7.94
C GLY A 33 14.99 -10.71 6.95
N TRP A 34 13.89 -9.96 6.90
CA TRP A 34 13.80 -8.77 6.06
C TRP A 34 14.63 -7.62 6.61
N HIS A 35 15.25 -6.87 5.70
CA HIS A 35 16.01 -5.66 5.96
C HIS A 35 15.58 -4.55 4.99
N ALA A 36 15.69 -3.29 5.43
CA ALA A 36 15.42 -2.14 4.56
C ALA A 36 16.37 -2.12 3.36
N ALA A 37 15.88 -1.63 2.22
CA ALA A 37 16.69 -1.54 1.01
C ALA A 37 17.83 -0.54 1.19
N TRP A 38 18.94 -0.75 0.48
CA TRP A 38 20.20 -0.02 0.66
C TRP A 38 20.10 1.50 0.45
N PHE A 39 19.09 1.97 -0.28
CA PHE A 39 18.83 3.39 -0.56
C PHE A 39 17.89 4.06 0.46
N GLN A 40 17.38 3.31 1.45
CA GLN A 40 16.43 3.83 2.43
C GLN A 40 17.18 4.39 3.63
N GLU A 41 17.39 5.71 3.60
CA GLU A 41 18.19 6.41 4.62
C GLU A 41 17.42 6.63 5.93
N THR A 42 16.08 6.56 5.89
CA THR A 42 15.20 6.74 7.06
C THR A 42 14.15 5.64 7.16
N THR A 43 13.56 5.49 8.35
CA THR A 43 12.51 4.49 8.61
C THR A 43 11.11 4.92 8.18
N ASN A 44 10.99 6.10 7.54
CA ASN A 44 9.73 6.65 7.03
C ASN A 44 9.52 6.36 5.53
N HIS A 45 10.50 5.79 4.84
CA HIS A 45 10.31 5.27 3.49
C HIS A 45 9.31 4.10 3.47
N PRO A 46 8.64 3.84 2.33
CA PRO A 46 7.81 2.65 2.16
C PRO A 46 8.66 1.38 2.27
N ALA A 47 8.18 0.34 2.96
CA ALA A 47 8.83 -0.96 2.94
C ALA A 47 8.73 -1.57 1.53
N VAL A 48 9.87 -2.01 0.99
CA VAL A 48 10.00 -2.59 -0.35
C VAL A 48 10.69 -3.95 -0.30
N GLU A 49 10.84 -4.61 -1.45
CA GLU A 49 11.35 -5.99 -1.54
C GLU A 49 10.51 -6.98 -0.71
N VAL A 50 9.22 -6.69 -0.58
CA VAL A 50 8.25 -7.49 0.17
C VAL A 50 7.49 -8.38 -0.81
N ARG A 51 7.46 -9.70 -0.56
CA ARG A 51 6.59 -10.61 -1.33
C ARG A 51 5.14 -10.45 -0.90
N TRP A 52 4.21 -10.85 -1.77
CA TRP A 52 2.79 -10.74 -1.47
C TRP A 52 2.38 -11.54 -0.23
N ASP A 53 2.92 -12.77 -0.08
CA ASP A 53 2.63 -13.64 1.07
C ASP A 53 3.16 -13.04 2.39
N GLU A 54 4.29 -12.33 2.34
CA GLU A 54 4.83 -11.63 3.50
C GLU A 54 4.03 -10.38 3.86
N ALA A 55 3.48 -9.68 2.88
CA ALA A 55 2.57 -8.56 3.11
C ALA A 55 1.26 -9.01 3.77
N GLU A 56 0.69 -10.13 3.34
CA GLU A 56 -0.46 -10.77 4.02
C GLU A 56 -0.10 -11.25 5.43
N ALA A 57 1.08 -11.85 5.60
CA ALA A 57 1.57 -12.26 6.92
C ALA A 57 1.75 -11.07 7.87
N PHE A 58 2.22 -9.92 7.37
CA PHE A 58 2.29 -8.67 8.11
C PHE A 58 0.89 -8.24 8.59
N CYS A 59 -0.10 -8.23 7.70
CA CYS A 59 -1.49 -7.89 8.05
C CYS A 59 -2.06 -8.83 9.12
N ALA A 60 -1.82 -10.14 8.99
CA ALA A 60 -2.25 -11.14 9.96
C ALA A 60 -1.57 -10.94 11.34
N TRP A 61 -0.26 -10.71 11.35
CA TRP A 61 0.51 -10.43 12.56
C TRP A 61 0.03 -9.15 13.25
N LEU A 62 -0.16 -8.06 12.50
CA LEU A 62 -0.61 -6.79 13.05
C LEU A 62 -2.00 -6.95 13.68
N SER A 63 -2.89 -7.70 13.03
CA SER A 63 -4.21 -8.02 13.54
C SER A 63 -4.16 -8.78 14.87
N GLN A 64 -3.29 -9.78 14.96
CA GLN A 64 -3.12 -10.56 16.20
C GLN A 64 -2.52 -9.70 17.31
N ARG A 65 -1.49 -8.92 17.00
CA ARG A 65 -0.82 -8.04 17.95
C ARG A 65 -1.78 -7.02 18.54
N GLU A 66 -2.56 -6.35 17.70
CA GLU A 66 -3.49 -5.32 18.16
C GLU A 66 -4.75 -5.88 18.82
N ARG A 67 -5.18 -7.10 18.45
CA ARG A 67 -6.22 -7.81 19.20
C ARG A 67 -5.75 -8.21 20.59
N ALA A 68 -4.50 -8.68 20.72
CA ALA A 68 -3.90 -9.01 22.01
C ALA A 68 -3.74 -7.78 22.92
N SER A 69 -3.53 -6.59 22.34
CA SER A 69 -3.47 -5.33 23.09
C SER A 69 -4.85 -4.68 23.33
N GLY A 70 -5.94 -5.27 22.85
CA GLY A 70 -7.29 -4.73 22.99
C GLY A 70 -7.62 -3.54 22.08
N LEU A 71 -6.77 -3.25 21.09
CA LEU A 71 -7.02 -2.21 20.07
C LEU A 71 -7.98 -2.68 18.97
N LEU A 72 -8.05 -3.99 18.73
CA LEU A 72 -9.00 -4.61 17.81
C LEU A 72 -9.94 -5.58 18.53
N GLY A 73 -11.21 -5.56 18.11
CA GLY A 73 -12.21 -6.56 18.46
C GLY A 73 -12.00 -7.91 17.77
N ALA A 74 -12.80 -8.90 18.17
CA ALA A 74 -12.72 -10.26 17.63
C ALA A 74 -13.00 -10.35 16.12
N ASN A 75 -13.78 -9.40 15.57
CA ASN A 75 -14.19 -9.37 14.16
C ASN A 75 -13.53 -8.24 13.36
N GLU A 76 -12.49 -7.62 13.92
CA GLU A 76 -11.73 -6.54 13.28
C GLU A 76 -10.33 -7.07 12.92
N GLY A 77 -9.74 -6.50 11.88
CA GLY A 77 -8.43 -6.95 11.40
C GLY A 77 -7.94 -6.18 10.19
N TYR A 78 -6.65 -6.36 9.93
CA TYR A 78 -5.95 -5.83 8.78
C TYR A 78 -5.86 -6.87 7.66
N ARG A 79 -5.87 -6.37 6.43
CA ARG A 79 -5.60 -7.13 5.20
C ARG A 79 -5.02 -6.20 4.14
N LEU A 80 -4.56 -6.76 3.03
CA LEU A 80 -4.30 -5.96 1.83
C LEU A 80 -5.62 -5.40 1.24
N PRO A 81 -5.58 -4.27 0.52
CA PRO A 81 -6.73 -3.76 -0.22
C PRO A 81 -7.12 -4.74 -1.34
N THR A 82 -8.41 -4.81 -1.67
CA THR A 82 -8.78 -5.38 -2.97
C THR A 82 -8.36 -4.41 -4.08
N SER A 83 -8.19 -4.93 -5.29
CA SER A 83 -7.88 -4.09 -6.45
C SER A 83 -8.94 -2.99 -6.68
N ASP A 84 -10.20 -3.26 -6.35
CA ASP A 84 -11.31 -2.31 -6.51
C ASP A 84 -11.32 -1.26 -5.39
N GLU A 85 -11.03 -1.66 -4.15
CA GLU A 85 -10.88 -0.73 -3.03
C GLU A 85 -9.73 0.24 -3.28
N TRP A 86 -8.59 -0.27 -3.76
CA TRP A 86 -7.45 0.55 -4.14
C TRP A 86 -7.81 1.55 -5.25
N THR A 87 -8.48 1.06 -6.31
CA THR A 87 -8.88 1.92 -7.45
C THR A 87 -9.90 2.98 -7.01
N SER A 88 -10.82 2.64 -6.11
CA SER A 88 -11.79 3.59 -5.57
C SER A 88 -11.10 4.64 -4.69
N ALA A 89 -10.10 4.22 -3.91
CA ALA A 89 -9.33 5.08 -3.01
C ALA A 89 -8.45 6.09 -3.76
N LEU A 90 -8.00 5.77 -4.98
CA LEU A 90 -7.26 6.69 -5.85
C LEU A 90 -8.01 8.01 -6.07
N GLY A 91 -9.33 7.94 -6.24
CA GLY A 91 -10.18 9.09 -6.50
C GLY A 91 -9.88 9.81 -7.82
N GLN A 92 -10.51 10.97 -7.99
CA GLN A 92 -10.25 11.88 -9.12
C GLN A 92 -9.19 12.93 -8.73
N PRO A 93 -8.46 13.50 -9.69
CA PRO A 93 -7.59 14.65 -9.44
C PRO A 93 -8.36 15.81 -8.81
N GLN A 94 -7.78 16.46 -7.81
CA GLN A 94 -8.44 17.53 -7.06
C GLN A 94 -8.68 18.79 -7.89
N ASP A 95 -7.82 19.05 -8.88
CA ASP A 95 -7.88 20.17 -9.82
C ASP A 95 -8.38 19.75 -11.21
N GLY A 96 -8.79 18.48 -11.37
CA GLY A 96 -9.21 17.91 -12.65
C GLY A 96 -8.06 17.64 -13.63
N ASP A 97 -6.81 17.91 -13.27
CA ASP A 97 -5.65 17.61 -14.10
C ASP A 97 -5.07 16.24 -13.72
N PRO A 98 -5.19 15.21 -14.56
CA PRO A 98 -4.60 13.90 -14.27
C PRO A 98 -3.06 13.92 -14.17
N SER A 99 -2.41 15.03 -14.56
CA SER A 99 -0.96 15.25 -14.45
C SER A 99 -0.51 15.96 -13.17
N THR A 100 -1.38 16.29 -12.21
CA THR A 100 -0.97 16.98 -10.96
C THR A 100 -0.90 16.07 -9.74
N ILE A 101 -1.13 14.77 -9.92
CA ILE A 101 -1.12 13.77 -8.84
C ILE A 101 0.16 12.91 -8.90
N PHE A 102 1.33 13.52 -9.03
CA PHE A 102 2.57 12.73 -9.05
C PHE A 102 3.07 12.53 -7.62
N GLY A 103 3.04 11.30 -7.15
CA GLY A 103 4.06 10.81 -6.23
C GLY A 103 5.38 10.61 -6.99
N ASN A 104 6.37 10.09 -6.30
CA ASN A 104 7.71 9.86 -6.85
C ASN A 104 7.68 8.89 -8.03
N PHE A 105 7.97 9.35 -9.25
CA PHE A 105 7.84 8.53 -10.45
C PHE A 105 8.88 8.87 -11.48
N GLY A 106 9.62 7.86 -11.93
CA GLY A 106 10.54 7.97 -13.05
C GLY A 106 11.54 9.11 -12.93
N PRO A 107 12.65 8.96 -12.18
CA PRO A 107 13.68 9.97 -12.03
C PRO A 107 14.18 10.55 -13.37
N ALA A 108 14.15 9.75 -14.44
CA ALA A 108 14.48 10.16 -15.80
C ALA A 108 13.53 11.20 -16.40
N LEU A 109 12.27 11.23 -15.97
CA LEU A 109 11.26 12.23 -16.33
C LEU A 109 11.48 13.56 -15.61
N LYS A 110 12.30 13.58 -14.55
CA LYS A 110 12.61 14.77 -13.72
C LYS A 110 11.35 15.47 -13.19
N SER A 111 10.30 14.71 -12.93
CA SER A 111 9.06 15.18 -12.29
C SER A 111 9.25 15.53 -10.81
N ASP A 112 10.28 14.96 -10.20
CA ASP A 112 10.70 15.19 -8.82
C ASP A 112 12.24 15.07 -8.69
N SER A 113 12.75 15.22 -7.47
CA SER A 113 14.19 15.17 -7.15
C SER A 113 14.63 13.90 -6.42
N PHE A 114 13.78 12.89 -6.31
CA PHE A 114 14.07 11.67 -5.56
C PHE A 114 14.66 10.59 -6.49
N PRO A 115 15.90 10.12 -6.24
CA PRO A 115 16.53 9.12 -7.10
C PRO A 115 16.02 7.68 -6.87
N HIS A 116 15.42 7.43 -5.70
CA HIS A 116 14.76 6.19 -5.27
C HIS A 116 13.46 6.57 -4.56
N THR A 117 12.80 5.68 -3.80
CA THR A 117 11.62 6.03 -2.99
C THR A 117 11.79 7.32 -2.18
N SER A 118 10.70 8.06 -1.94
CA SER A 118 10.66 9.18 -0.98
C SER A 118 10.08 8.71 0.35
N GLU A 119 10.25 9.51 1.41
CA GLU A 119 9.45 9.30 2.63
C GLU A 119 7.96 9.39 2.29
N VAL A 120 7.14 8.55 2.94
CA VAL A 120 5.70 8.54 2.71
C VAL A 120 5.08 9.90 3.06
N GLY A 121 4.09 10.34 2.28
CA GLY A 121 3.41 11.62 2.50
C GLY A 121 4.18 12.85 2.04
N THR A 122 5.29 12.68 1.32
CA THR A 122 6.07 13.80 0.77
C THR A 122 5.25 14.62 -0.23
N PHE A 123 4.45 13.95 -1.05
CA PHE A 123 3.62 14.59 -2.08
C PHE A 123 2.21 14.87 -1.56
N GLN A 124 1.48 15.76 -2.25
CA GLN A 124 0.12 16.14 -1.85
C GLN A 124 -0.82 14.92 -1.83
N SER A 125 -1.71 14.87 -0.83
CA SER A 125 -2.78 13.86 -0.81
C SER A 125 -3.91 14.17 -1.80
N ASN A 126 -4.66 13.13 -2.16
CA ASN A 126 -5.95 13.31 -2.83
C ASN A 126 -7.03 13.87 -1.88
N ALA A 127 -8.25 14.05 -2.40
CA ALA A 127 -9.39 14.59 -1.64
C ALA A 127 -9.82 13.75 -0.41
N LEU A 128 -9.37 12.49 -0.32
CA LEU A 128 -9.61 11.61 0.84
C LEU A 128 -8.49 11.71 1.89
N GLY A 129 -7.45 12.50 1.62
CA GLY A 129 -6.26 12.58 2.45
C GLY A 129 -5.27 11.45 2.21
N LEU A 130 -5.38 10.68 1.11
CA LEU A 130 -4.47 9.58 0.79
C LEU A 130 -3.28 10.05 -0.03
N HIS A 131 -2.09 9.61 0.36
CA HIS A 131 -0.83 9.94 -0.29
C HIS A 131 -0.29 8.77 -1.10
N ASP A 132 0.58 9.08 -2.06
CA ASP A 132 1.45 8.13 -2.77
C ASP A 132 0.71 7.02 -3.54
N LEU A 133 -0.58 7.21 -3.86
CA LEU A 133 -1.33 6.25 -4.68
C LEU A 133 -0.92 6.29 -6.18
N ARG A 134 0.00 7.17 -6.58
CA ARG A 134 0.52 7.28 -7.95
C ARG A 134 2.02 7.48 -7.91
N GLY A 135 2.77 6.39 -7.95
CA GLY A 135 4.21 6.39 -7.81
C GLY A 135 4.64 6.00 -6.40
N ASN A 136 5.90 6.33 -6.10
CA ASN A 136 6.70 5.85 -5.00
C ASN A 136 6.94 4.34 -5.08
N VAL A 137 5.94 3.50 -4.80
CA VAL A 137 6.05 2.04 -4.94
C VAL A 137 4.77 1.43 -5.53
N TRP A 138 4.93 0.34 -6.26
CA TRP A 138 3.84 -0.56 -6.57
C TRP A 138 3.28 -1.19 -5.30
N GLU A 139 1.94 -1.27 -5.20
CA GLU A 139 1.27 -1.75 -4.00
C GLU A 139 0.53 -3.07 -4.21
N TRP A 140 0.86 -4.06 -3.39
CA TRP A 140 0.18 -5.35 -3.37
C TRP A 140 -1.31 -5.22 -3.02
N CYS A 141 -2.14 -5.81 -3.87
CA CYS A 141 -3.58 -5.98 -3.65
C CYS A 141 -3.94 -7.46 -3.51
N THR A 142 -5.04 -7.77 -2.85
CA THR A 142 -5.63 -9.10 -2.92
C THR A 142 -6.19 -9.35 -4.33
N ALA A 143 -5.94 -10.54 -4.88
CA ALA A 143 -6.48 -10.95 -6.17
C ALA A 143 -8.02 -11.09 -6.12
N TRP A 144 -8.65 -11.10 -7.30
CA TRP A 144 -10.03 -11.56 -7.43
C TRP A 144 -10.14 -13.05 -7.07
N PRO A 145 -11.24 -13.51 -6.44
CA PRO A 145 -11.38 -14.89 -5.97
C PRO A 145 -11.39 -15.97 -7.08
N SER A 146 -11.18 -15.62 -8.35
CA SER A 146 -11.30 -16.54 -9.49
C SER A 146 -10.00 -17.10 -10.05
N GLU A 147 -8.83 -16.78 -9.48
CA GLU A 147 -7.61 -17.51 -9.84
C GLU A 147 -6.97 -18.13 -8.59
N GLU A 148 -7.07 -19.45 -8.47
CA GLU A 148 -6.34 -20.32 -7.52
C GLU A 148 -4.80 -20.24 -7.70
N GLY A 149 -4.28 -19.26 -8.45
CA GLY A 149 -2.93 -19.22 -8.98
C GLY A 149 -1.92 -18.44 -8.14
N ALA A 150 -0.64 -18.62 -8.49
CA ALA A 150 0.51 -17.94 -7.92
C ALA A 150 0.69 -16.49 -8.44
N ILE A 151 -0.32 -15.87 -9.05
CA ILE A 151 -0.26 -14.51 -9.62
C ILE A 151 -1.05 -13.53 -8.75
N ARG A 152 -0.53 -12.32 -8.57
CA ARG A 152 -1.05 -11.26 -7.71
C ARG A 152 -1.04 -9.92 -8.44
N ILE A 153 -1.84 -8.99 -7.92
CA ILE A 153 -2.07 -7.67 -8.51
C ILE A 153 -1.22 -6.64 -7.77
N LEU A 154 -0.50 -5.82 -8.53
CA LEU A 154 0.12 -4.58 -8.09
C LEU A 154 -0.60 -3.38 -8.74
N ARG A 155 -0.73 -2.28 -7.99
CA ARG A 155 -1.31 -1.02 -8.44
C ARG A 155 -0.38 0.16 -8.13
N GLY A 156 -0.57 1.30 -8.79
CA GLY A 156 0.04 2.58 -8.39
C GLY A 156 1.27 3.03 -9.17
N GLY A 157 2.08 2.12 -9.71
CA GLY A 157 3.38 2.50 -10.30
C GLY A 157 4.43 2.76 -9.23
N GLY A 158 5.71 2.64 -9.59
CA GLY A 158 6.84 2.85 -8.69
C GLY A 158 7.85 3.86 -9.20
N TRP A 159 8.78 4.26 -8.33
CA TRP A 159 9.85 5.20 -8.68
C TRP A 159 10.73 4.71 -9.86
N ARG A 160 10.76 3.41 -10.15
CA ARG A 160 11.56 2.84 -11.25
C ARG A 160 10.91 2.95 -12.63
N ASP A 161 9.63 3.28 -12.68
CA ASP A 161 8.87 3.29 -13.91
C ASP A 161 9.14 4.55 -14.75
N HIS A 162 8.97 4.48 -16.06
CA HIS A 162 9.28 5.59 -16.98
C HIS A 162 8.12 5.98 -17.89
N ALA A 163 6.97 5.33 -17.72
CA ALA A 163 5.83 5.40 -18.62
C ALA A 163 4.59 5.90 -17.85
N PRO A 164 4.22 7.18 -17.95
CA PRO A 164 3.17 7.79 -17.13
C PRO A 164 1.80 7.08 -17.17
N GLU A 165 1.51 6.34 -18.24
CA GLU A 165 0.33 5.48 -18.36
C GLU A 165 0.26 4.39 -17.26
N LEU A 166 1.38 4.09 -16.60
CA LEU A 166 1.43 3.16 -15.49
C LEU A 166 0.73 3.69 -14.23
N LEU A 167 0.61 5.01 -14.11
CA LEU A 167 -0.08 5.71 -13.01
C LEU A 167 -1.60 5.80 -13.23
N ALA A 168 -2.13 5.31 -14.35
CA ALA A 168 -3.54 5.42 -14.67
C ALA A 168 -4.42 4.54 -13.75
N PRO A 169 -5.65 4.99 -13.38
CA PRO A 169 -6.54 4.23 -12.49
C PRO A 169 -6.85 2.80 -12.95
N GLY A 170 -6.90 2.57 -14.26
CA GLY A 170 -7.18 1.25 -14.84
C GLY A 170 -5.95 0.36 -14.97
N ARG A 171 -4.74 0.87 -14.67
CA ARG A 171 -3.52 0.09 -14.80
C ARG A 171 -3.36 -0.84 -13.59
N GLN A 172 -2.97 -2.07 -13.91
CA GLN A 172 -2.52 -3.07 -12.95
C GLN A 172 -1.34 -3.83 -13.54
N LEU A 173 -0.47 -4.32 -12.67
CA LEU A 173 0.57 -5.27 -13.03
C LEU A 173 0.22 -6.64 -12.42
N LEU A 174 0.35 -7.69 -13.23
CA LEU A 174 0.16 -9.07 -12.81
C LEU A 174 1.54 -9.71 -12.64
N VAL A 175 1.85 -10.13 -11.42
CA VAL A 175 3.17 -10.65 -11.07
C VAL A 175 3.04 -11.91 -10.23
N ALA A 176 4.07 -12.75 -10.24
CA ALA A 176 4.09 -13.91 -9.35
C ALA A 176 4.08 -13.45 -7.88
N GLN A 177 3.38 -14.17 -7.00
CA GLN A 177 3.25 -13.87 -5.58
C GLN A 177 4.61 -13.81 -4.86
N HIS A 178 5.61 -14.51 -5.41
CA HIS A 178 6.96 -14.54 -4.87
C HIS A 178 7.90 -13.50 -5.48
N ALA A 179 7.41 -12.68 -6.41
CA ALA A 179 8.20 -11.61 -7.00
C ALA A 179 8.52 -10.56 -5.93
N ILE A 180 9.74 -10.04 -6.00
CA ILE A 180 10.21 -8.90 -5.21
C ILE A 180 10.87 -7.91 -6.15
N ALA A 181 10.76 -6.64 -5.81
CA ALA A 181 11.50 -5.56 -6.43
C ALA A 181 11.71 -4.42 -5.44
N GLU A 182 12.70 -3.57 -5.71
CA GLU A 182 13.05 -2.37 -4.95
C GLU A 182 11.94 -1.29 -4.94
N ASP A 183 10.85 -1.51 -5.67
CA ASP A 183 9.66 -0.68 -5.72
C ASP A 183 8.36 -1.48 -5.50
N TYR A 184 8.43 -2.70 -4.94
CA TYR A 184 7.24 -3.49 -4.57
C TYR A 184 7.01 -3.41 -3.06
N GLY A 185 5.97 -2.68 -2.68
CA GLY A 185 5.50 -2.49 -1.31
C GLY A 185 4.00 -2.76 -1.18
N PHE A 186 3.37 -2.20 -0.15
CA PHE A 186 1.94 -2.37 0.10
C PHE A 186 1.40 -1.36 1.11
N ARG A 187 0.08 -1.19 1.16
CA ARG A 187 -0.63 -0.52 2.26
C ARG A 187 -1.68 -1.44 2.88
N CYS A 188 -2.07 -1.17 4.12
CA CYS A 188 -3.09 -1.95 4.82
C CYS A 188 -4.49 -1.34 4.70
N VAL A 189 -5.49 -2.21 4.73
CA VAL A 189 -6.89 -1.90 4.98
C VAL A 189 -7.29 -2.47 6.34
N LEU A 190 -7.92 -1.65 7.17
CA LEU A 190 -8.54 -2.03 8.45
C LEU A 190 -10.03 -2.28 8.24
N VAL A 191 -10.46 -3.52 8.45
CA VAL A 191 -11.86 -3.92 8.38
C VAL A 191 -12.51 -3.74 9.73
N LEU A 192 -13.57 -2.93 9.78
CA LEU A 192 -14.40 -2.71 10.97
C LEU A 192 -15.76 -3.36 10.72
N LYS A 193 -16.01 -4.56 11.26
CA LYS A 193 -17.39 -5.07 11.28
C LYS A 193 -18.14 -4.33 12.37
N ARG A 194 -19.00 -3.37 11.98
CA ARG A 194 -20.03 -2.87 12.89
C ARG A 194 -20.87 -4.07 13.35
N PRO A 195 -21.21 -4.19 14.64
CA PRO A 195 -22.24 -5.13 15.04
C PRO A 195 -23.52 -4.83 14.23
N PRO A 196 -24.34 -5.83 13.88
CA PRO A 196 -25.64 -5.56 13.28
C PRO A 196 -26.37 -4.56 14.18
N GLN A 197 -26.78 -3.42 13.62
CA GLN A 197 -27.62 -2.49 14.37
C GLN A 197 -28.89 -3.27 14.78
N PRO A 198 -29.30 -3.23 16.06
CA PRO A 198 -30.60 -3.77 16.41
C PRO A 198 -31.65 -3.04 15.57
N LYS A 199 -32.48 -3.83 14.87
CA LYS A 199 -33.67 -3.33 14.17
C LYS A 199 -34.65 -2.72 15.15
#